data_AF-W5KKV7-F1
#
_entry.id   AF-W5KKV7-F1
#
_cell.length_a   1.000
_cell.length_b   1.000
_cell.length_c   1.000
_cell.angle_alpha   90.00
_cell.angle_beta   90.00
_cell.angle_gamma   90.00
#
_symmetry.space_group_name_H-M   'P 1'
#
loop_
_entity.id
_entity.type
_entity.pdbx_description
1 polymer ?
#
loop_
_entity_poly.entity_id
_entity_poly.type
_entity_poly.pdbx_seq_one_letter_code
_entity_poly.pdbx_strand_id
1 'polypeptide(L)'
;MSRDPEDVNKLTESTYKNVMEQFNPGLRNLVNLGKSYEKAVTAMTLAGKAYFDAVSKIGENAAVSPVSRELGVVLMDISEVHKKVQLELEESFKRFHRELITELEKKTDMDVKYMTATFKRYQSEHKMRQDSLDKSHSDLKKLRRKSQGKHSSKYEIKENEYVETITSRQTDMQNFIADGCREALLEEKRRFCFLVDKHCVFSYQMASFHDKAKEMLSLKLHSWQDKCSDATKVPDTVITMIESLQTPVSMTSDSSPLMERFNSINSDSAMPPPAPMMKAQISPLANMFSQEPPRSPLSQDTYSDQDSLEDNGLSRSTSVSSGMNTIKKLRVQTIFPHTAGNNETLLSFDDGELITLLIQEERDGWLYGEMEKTGQKGWFPSSYCRPYTEPVITNMVETTLHSLNVANLPEQSGEVEDEEDEEEDQPVLLPPPDYSDSSRKPSTPSPQNMVSLSNGTSMPPFLGGGNPFATVRLRPTVTNDRSAPII
;
A
#
# COMPACT_ATOMS: atom_id res chain seq x y z
N MET A 1 -20.50 15.57 -31.80
CA MET A 1 -21.55 14.80 -31.09
C MET A 1 -22.73 14.63 -32.02
N SER A 2 -23.38 13.47 -32.00
CA SER A 2 -24.49 13.14 -32.91
C SER A 2 -25.64 14.16 -32.77
N ARG A 3 -26.31 14.46 -33.89
CA ARG A 3 -27.54 15.27 -33.92
C ARG A 3 -28.80 14.41 -33.83
N ASP A 4 -28.65 13.09 -33.78
CA ASP A 4 -29.77 12.16 -33.71
C ASP A 4 -30.30 12.09 -32.26
N PRO A 5 -31.59 12.42 -32.01
CA PRO A 5 -32.19 12.29 -30.69
C PRO A 5 -32.05 10.90 -30.06
N GLU A 6 -32.01 9.84 -30.88
CA GLU A 6 -31.85 8.47 -30.39
C GLU A 6 -30.44 8.22 -29.82
N ASP A 7 -29.41 8.78 -30.44
CA ASP A 7 -28.03 8.70 -29.93
C ASP A 7 -27.85 9.48 -28.64
N VAL A 8 -28.50 10.66 -28.54
CA VAL A 8 -28.50 11.46 -27.32
C VAL A 8 -29.22 10.73 -26.18
N ASN A 9 -30.36 10.09 -26.47
CA ASN A 9 -31.07 9.28 -25.48
C ASN A 9 -30.21 8.10 -24.98
N LYS A 10 -29.52 7.39 -25.89
CA LYS A 10 -28.58 6.31 -25.51
C LYS A 10 -27.43 6.82 -24.64
N LEU A 11 -26.89 8.00 -24.95
CA LEU A 11 -25.88 8.64 -24.10
C LEU A 11 -26.43 8.90 -22.70
N THR A 12 -27.63 9.47 -22.60
CA THR A 12 -28.32 9.71 -21.32
C THR A 12 -28.46 8.42 -20.50
N GLU A 13 -28.96 7.34 -21.10
CA GLU A 13 -29.09 6.05 -20.41
C GLU A 13 -27.73 5.48 -19.99
N SER A 14 -26.73 5.58 -20.87
CA SER A 14 -25.38 5.12 -20.57
C SER A 14 -24.75 5.88 -19.41
N THR A 15 -24.96 7.19 -19.30
CA THR A 15 -24.45 8.00 -18.18
C THR A 15 -25.07 7.55 -16.85
N TYR A 16 -26.39 7.35 -16.80
CA TYR A 16 -27.04 6.82 -15.59
C TYR A 16 -26.50 5.44 -15.21
N LYS A 17 -26.35 4.54 -16.19
CA LYS A 17 -25.78 3.20 -15.96
C LYS A 17 -24.34 3.27 -15.46
N ASN A 18 -23.49 4.10 -16.08
CA ASN A 18 -22.11 4.28 -15.64
C ASN A 18 -22.03 4.72 -14.17
N VAL A 19 -22.89 5.64 -13.74
CA VAL A 19 -22.92 6.06 -12.32
C VAL A 19 -23.30 4.88 -11.40
N MET A 20 -24.34 4.13 -11.74
CA MET A 20 -24.84 3.04 -10.89
C MET A 20 -23.95 1.80 -10.90
N GLU A 21 -23.39 1.44 -12.05
CA GLU A 21 -22.70 0.17 -12.29
C GLU A 21 -21.18 0.31 -12.16
N GLN A 22 -20.62 1.51 -12.31
CA GLN A 22 -19.17 1.73 -12.20
C GLN A 22 -18.82 2.69 -11.07
N PHE A 23 -19.38 3.91 -11.07
CA PHE A 23 -19.00 4.93 -10.09
C PHE A 23 -19.35 4.52 -8.65
N ASN A 24 -20.60 4.12 -8.37
CA ASN A 24 -21.04 3.77 -7.01
C ASN A 24 -20.33 2.52 -6.45
N PRO A 25 -20.16 1.42 -7.21
CA PRO A 25 -19.30 0.31 -6.80
C PRO A 25 -17.84 0.72 -6.57
N GLY A 26 -17.28 1.55 -7.45
CA GLY A 26 -15.94 2.11 -7.29
C GLY A 26 -15.79 2.94 -6.01
N LEU A 27 -16.80 3.74 -5.67
CA LEU A 27 -16.80 4.55 -4.46
C LEU A 27 -16.91 3.71 -3.18
N ARG A 28 -17.71 2.62 -3.20
CA ARG A 28 -17.73 1.65 -2.08
C ARG A 28 -16.38 0.98 -1.88
N ASN A 29 -15.73 0.58 -2.97
CA ASN A 29 -14.39 0.02 -2.88
C ASN A 29 -13.39 1.06 -2.33
N LEU A 30 -13.48 2.32 -2.77
CA LEU A 30 -12.65 3.40 -2.25
C LEU A 30 -12.85 3.62 -0.74
N VAL A 31 -14.09 3.56 -0.24
CA VAL A 31 -14.39 3.62 1.20
C VAL A 31 -13.70 2.47 1.96
N ASN A 32 -13.77 1.24 1.44
CA ASN A 32 -13.09 0.08 2.06
C ASN A 32 -11.57 0.21 2.07
N LEU A 33 -10.99 0.71 0.97
CA LEU A 33 -9.56 1.00 0.89
C LEU A 33 -9.17 2.12 1.85
N GLY A 34 -10.00 3.15 1.99
CA GLY A 34 -9.81 4.24 2.95
C GLY A 34 -9.82 3.76 4.41
N LYS A 35 -10.75 2.87 4.78
CA LYS A 35 -10.76 2.22 6.11
C LYS A 35 -9.50 1.38 6.34
N SER A 36 -9.02 0.69 5.30
CA SER A 36 -7.78 -0.09 5.36
C SER A 36 -6.55 0.81 5.52
N TYR A 37 -6.53 1.96 4.84
CA TYR A 37 -5.47 2.95 4.95
C TYR A 37 -5.41 3.55 6.36
N GLU A 38 -6.55 3.95 6.92
CA GLU A 38 -6.65 4.42 8.30
C GLU A 38 -6.13 3.38 9.30
N LYS A 39 -6.54 2.11 9.15
CA LYS A 39 -6.05 1.01 10.01
C LYS A 39 -4.54 0.85 9.94
N ALA A 40 -3.95 0.95 8.75
CA ALA A 40 -2.50 0.88 8.58
C ALA A 40 -1.77 2.04 9.28
N VAL A 41 -2.30 3.25 9.19
CA VAL A 41 -1.74 4.41 9.89
C VAL A 41 -1.85 4.26 11.41
N THR A 42 -2.98 3.77 11.92
CA THR A 42 -3.11 3.48 13.36
C THR A 42 -2.08 2.45 13.84
N ALA A 43 -1.86 1.38 13.08
CA ALA A 43 -0.85 0.39 13.41
C ALA A 43 0.58 0.97 13.39
N MET A 44 0.87 1.83 12.41
CA MET A 44 2.15 2.55 12.31
C MET A 44 2.37 3.48 13.51
N THR A 45 1.35 4.25 13.92
CA THR A 45 1.40 5.13 15.08
C THR A 45 1.68 4.34 16.36
N LEU A 46 1.03 3.18 16.55
CA LEU A 46 1.28 2.31 17.71
C LEU A 46 2.70 1.74 17.73
N ALA A 47 3.18 1.22 16.61
CA ALA A 47 4.55 0.70 16.50
C ALA A 47 5.60 1.81 16.72
N GLY A 48 5.34 3.00 16.14
CA GLY A 48 6.16 4.18 16.33
C GLY A 48 6.24 4.62 17.79
N LYS A 49 5.11 4.62 18.51
CA LYS A 49 5.08 4.94 19.94
C LYS A 49 5.94 3.97 20.75
N ALA A 50 5.81 2.66 20.51
CA ALA A 50 6.61 1.64 21.19
C ALA A 50 8.12 1.82 20.94
N TYR A 51 8.52 2.14 19.71
CA TYR A 51 9.91 2.43 19.38
C TYR A 51 10.44 3.64 20.16
N PHE A 52 9.72 4.75 20.15
CA PHE A 52 10.16 5.95 20.85
C PHE A 52 10.09 5.82 22.38
N ASP A 53 9.19 5.00 22.93
CA ASP A 53 9.21 4.66 24.35
C ASP A 53 10.49 3.89 24.73
N ALA A 54 10.95 2.97 23.89
CA ALA A 54 12.25 2.30 24.09
C ALA A 54 13.44 3.30 24.00
N VAL A 55 13.40 4.24 23.05
CA VAL A 55 14.40 5.32 22.96
C VAL A 55 14.42 6.17 24.23
N SER A 56 13.24 6.56 24.73
CA SER A 56 13.10 7.30 26.00
C SER A 56 13.72 6.53 27.15
N LYS A 57 13.51 5.20 27.19
CA LYS A 57 14.05 4.36 28.26
C LYS A 57 15.58 4.31 28.26
N ILE A 58 16.19 4.26 27.08
CA ILE A 58 17.65 4.39 26.94
C ILE A 58 18.11 5.77 27.39
N GLY A 59 17.33 6.81 27.07
CA GLY A 59 17.56 8.18 27.54
C GLY A 59 17.56 8.31 29.06
N GLU A 60 16.60 7.69 29.76
CA GLU A 60 16.55 7.64 31.22
C GLU A 60 17.81 6.99 31.82
N ASN A 61 18.28 5.89 31.22
CA ASN A 61 19.49 5.19 31.66
C ASN A 61 20.75 6.06 31.42
N ALA A 62 20.81 6.81 30.32
CA ALA A 62 21.90 7.74 30.07
C ALA A 62 21.84 8.99 30.97
N ALA A 63 20.64 9.44 31.35
CA ALA A 63 20.44 10.62 32.19
C ALA A 63 21.01 10.48 33.61
N VAL A 64 21.13 9.25 34.11
CA VAL A 64 21.78 8.96 35.40
C VAL A 64 23.30 8.84 35.31
N SER A 65 23.87 8.75 34.10
CA SER A 65 25.32 8.70 33.89
C SER A 65 25.94 10.08 34.15
N PRO A 66 27.04 10.16 34.92
CA PRO A 66 27.71 11.43 35.19
C PRO A 66 28.29 12.08 33.93
N VAL A 67 28.61 11.29 32.89
CA VAL A 67 29.22 11.79 31.63
C VAL A 67 28.19 11.93 30.51
N SER A 68 27.11 11.13 30.53
CA SER A 68 26.15 11.04 29.43
C SER A 68 24.79 11.70 29.73
N ARG A 69 24.68 12.43 30.85
CA ARG A 69 23.42 13.02 31.31
C ARG A 69 22.71 13.84 30.24
N GLU A 70 23.45 14.72 29.55
CA GLU A 70 22.89 15.59 28.52
C GLU A 70 22.41 14.79 27.29
N LEU A 71 23.12 13.74 26.90
CA LEU A 71 22.71 12.84 25.82
C LEU A 71 21.42 12.09 26.20
N GLY A 72 21.28 11.70 27.47
CA GLY A 72 20.05 11.12 27.99
C GLY A 72 18.84 12.05 27.83
N VAL A 73 19.01 13.33 28.19
CA VAL A 73 17.98 14.36 28.00
C VAL A 73 17.64 14.55 26.51
N VAL A 74 18.64 14.51 25.61
CA VAL A 74 18.41 14.60 24.16
C VAL A 74 17.59 13.41 23.66
N LEU A 75 17.91 12.17 24.04
CA LEU A 75 17.16 10.98 23.64
C LEU A 75 15.69 11.02 24.11
N MET A 76 15.46 11.50 25.33
CA MET A 76 14.10 11.68 25.85
C MET A 76 13.33 12.77 25.08
N ASP A 77 13.97 13.90 24.76
CA ASP A 77 13.35 14.98 23.97
C ASP A 77 13.05 14.54 22.52
N ILE A 78 13.94 13.76 21.90
CA ILE A 78 13.69 13.13 20.58
C ILE A 78 12.44 12.25 20.64
N SER A 79 12.36 11.37 21.65
CA SER A 79 11.19 10.51 21.86
C SER A 79 9.90 11.33 22.02
N GLU A 80 9.93 12.37 22.84
CA GLU A 80 8.77 13.22 23.10
C GLU A 80 8.28 13.93 21.82
N VAL A 81 9.19 14.53 21.04
CA VAL A 81 8.83 15.23 19.80
C VAL A 81 8.25 14.27 18.77
N HIS A 82 8.85 13.09 18.57
CA HIS A 82 8.31 12.13 17.62
C HIS A 82 6.95 11.56 18.05
N LYS A 83 6.73 11.33 19.35
CA LYS A 83 5.40 10.95 19.87
C LYS A 83 4.36 12.06 19.63
N LYS A 84 4.73 13.33 19.80
CA LYS A 84 3.85 14.47 19.48
C LYS A 84 3.50 14.52 17.99
N VAL A 85 4.47 14.34 17.10
CA VAL A 85 4.24 14.26 15.64
C VAL A 85 3.28 13.11 15.30
N GLN A 86 3.47 11.94 15.91
CA GLN A 86 2.59 10.78 15.70
C GLN A 86 1.16 11.03 16.19
N LEU A 87 0.98 11.73 17.30
CA LEU A 87 -0.35 12.12 17.80
C LEU A 87 -1.07 13.09 16.86
N GLU A 88 -0.37 14.08 16.29
CA GLU A 88 -0.95 15.00 15.30
C GLU A 88 -1.35 14.26 14.00
N LEU A 89 -0.58 13.24 13.60
CA LEU A 89 -0.95 12.37 12.48
C LEU A 89 -2.22 11.57 12.77
N GLU A 90 -2.33 11.00 13.97
CA GLU A 90 -3.51 10.27 14.42
C GLU A 90 -4.76 11.18 14.42
N GLU A 91 -4.64 12.41 14.91
CA GLU A 91 -5.75 13.38 14.86
C GLU A 91 -6.17 13.71 13.42
N SER A 92 -5.20 13.86 12.53
CA SER A 92 -5.45 14.10 11.10
C SER A 92 -6.24 12.93 10.48
N PHE A 93 -5.91 11.68 10.84
CA PHE A 93 -6.65 10.51 10.35
C PHE A 93 -8.02 10.33 11.00
N LYS A 94 -8.23 10.79 12.24
CA LYS A 94 -9.59 10.90 12.82
C LYS A 94 -10.47 11.88 12.04
N ARG A 95 -9.90 12.96 11.50
CA ARG A 95 -10.62 13.90 10.61
C ARG A 95 -10.88 13.29 9.24
N PHE A 96 -9.89 12.62 8.65
CA PHE A 96 -10.06 11.84 7.41
C PHE A 96 -11.24 10.86 7.52
N HIS A 97 -11.33 10.12 8.61
CA HIS A 97 -12.46 9.21 8.85
C HIS A 97 -13.80 9.95 8.82
N ARG A 98 -13.96 10.98 9.67
CA ARG A 98 -15.25 11.69 9.82
C ARG A 98 -15.65 12.48 8.58
N GLU A 99 -14.72 13.19 7.96
CA GLU A 99 -15.01 14.18 6.92
C GLU A 99 -14.99 13.58 5.51
N LEU A 100 -14.22 12.51 5.29
CA LEU A 100 -14.10 11.83 4.01
C LEU A 100 -14.79 10.47 4.05
N ILE A 101 -14.34 9.52 4.87
CA ILE A 101 -14.85 8.14 4.83
C ILE A 101 -16.33 8.05 5.16
N THR A 102 -16.77 8.60 6.29
CA THR A 102 -18.18 8.59 6.72
C THR A 102 -19.08 9.31 5.70
N GLU A 103 -18.62 10.42 5.14
CA GLU A 103 -19.41 11.21 4.18
C GLU A 103 -19.50 10.53 2.81
N LEU A 104 -18.42 9.89 2.33
CA LEU A 104 -18.45 9.07 1.12
C LEU A 104 -19.40 7.88 1.29
N GLU A 105 -19.34 7.18 2.42
CA GLU A 105 -20.20 6.03 2.74
C GLU A 105 -21.68 6.44 2.73
N LYS A 106 -22.04 7.47 3.52
CA LYS A 106 -23.40 8.01 3.59
C LYS A 106 -23.92 8.46 2.23
N LYS A 107 -23.11 9.20 1.46
CA LYS A 107 -23.49 9.66 0.12
C LYS A 107 -23.75 8.48 -0.82
N THR A 108 -22.87 7.49 -0.82
CA THR A 108 -22.99 6.33 -1.72
C THR A 108 -24.27 5.54 -1.45
N ASP A 109 -24.61 5.31 -0.18
CA ASP A 109 -25.82 4.57 0.19
C ASP A 109 -27.12 5.28 -0.23
N MET A 110 -27.16 6.60 -0.05
CA MET A 110 -28.27 7.43 -0.52
C MET A 110 -28.34 7.45 -2.06
N ASP A 111 -27.17 7.50 -2.71
CA ASP A 111 -27.05 7.70 -4.14
C ASP A 111 -27.58 6.52 -4.96
N VAL A 112 -27.38 5.30 -4.47
CA VAL A 112 -27.93 4.08 -5.11
C VAL A 112 -29.44 4.19 -5.29
N LYS A 113 -30.16 4.63 -4.24
CA LYS A 113 -31.62 4.80 -4.29
C LYS A 113 -32.01 5.95 -5.21
N TYR A 114 -31.35 7.10 -5.06
CA TYR A 114 -31.63 8.30 -5.83
C TYR A 114 -31.44 8.08 -7.34
N MET A 115 -30.32 7.49 -7.75
CA MET A 115 -30.00 7.28 -9.16
C MET A 115 -30.89 6.24 -9.80
N THR A 116 -31.22 5.16 -9.09
CA THR A 116 -32.18 4.16 -9.58
C THR A 116 -33.55 4.79 -9.83
N ALA A 117 -34.05 5.61 -8.90
CA ALA A 117 -35.34 6.27 -9.05
C ALA A 117 -35.33 7.31 -10.18
N THR A 118 -34.28 8.11 -10.27
CA THR A 118 -34.12 9.14 -11.31
C THR A 118 -34.03 8.53 -12.70
N PHE A 119 -33.25 7.45 -12.86
CA PHE A 119 -33.13 6.75 -14.14
C PHE A 119 -34.45 6.10 -14.57
N LYS A 120 -35.15 5.42 -13.65
CA LYS A 120 -36.47 4.84 -13.94
C LYS A 120 -37.49 5.90 -14.33
N ARG A 121 -37.48 7.07 -13.66
CA ARG A 121 -38.36 8.20 -14.01
C ARG A 121 -38.10 8.66 -15.44
N TYR A 122 -36.83 8.91 -15.79
CA TYR A 122 -36.45 9.30 -17.14
C TYR A 122 -36.95 8.30 -18.20
N GLN A 123 -36.70 7.00 -18.00
CA GLN A 123 -37.15 5.95 -18.93
C GLN A 123 -38.67 5.91 -19.09
N SER A 124 -39.42 6.05 -17.98
CA SER A 124 -40.88 6.04 -18.01
C SER A 124 -41.45 7.25 -18.77
N GLU A 125 -40.87 8.44 -18.56
CA GLU A 125 -41.30 9.67 -19.22
C GLU A 125 -40.93 9.67 -20.71
N HIS A 126 -39.73 9.19 -21.05
CA HIS A 126 -39.29 8.99 -22.43
C HIS A 126 -40.27 8.09 -23.19
N LYS A 127 -40.56 6.91 -22.62
CA LYS A 127 -41.49 5.95 -23.22
C LYS A 127 -42.89 6.53 -23.38
N MET A 128 -43.42 7.21 -22.37
CA MET A 128 -44.74 7.85 -22.43
C MET A 128 -44.82 8.90 -23.56
N ARG A 129 -43.79 9.74 -23.72
CA ARG A 129 -43.74 10.73 -24.80
C ARG A 129 -43.62 10.07 -26.17
N GLN A 130 -42.82 9.01 -26.27
CA GLN A 130 -42.63 8.25 -27.51
C GLN A 130 -43.96 7.59 -27.95
N ASP A 131 -44.63 6.89 -27.04
CA ASP A 131 -45.91 6.23 -27.30
C ASP A 131 -47.00 7.25 -27.74
N SER A 132 -47.00 8.45 -27.14
CA SER A 132 -47.91 9.55 -27.51
C SER A 132 -47.62 10.08 -28.92
N LEU A 133 -46.35 10.25 -29.27
CA LEU A 133 -45.93 10.68 -30.60
C LEU A 133 -46.28 9.63 -31.67
N ASP A 134 -46.00 8.36 -31.42
CA ASP A 134 -46.31 7.24 -32.33
C ASP A 134 -47.81 7.07 -32.56
N LYS A 135 -48.62 7.28 -31.52
CA LYS A 135 -50.08 7.33 -31.63
C LYS A 135 -50.54 8.45 -32.56
N SER A 136 -49.94 9.63 -32.44
CA SER A 136 -50.24 10.81 -33.30
C SER A 136 -49.95 10.52 -34.76
N HIS A 137 -48.78 9.95 -35.04
CA HIS A 137 -48.40 9.51 -36.38
C HIS A 137 -49.36 8.46 -36.94
N SER A 138 -49.75 7.49 -36.11
CA SER A 138 -50.71 6.44 -36.48
C SER A 138 -52.08 7.01 -36.83
N ASP A 139 -52.57 8.00 -36.08
CA ASP A 139 -53.86 8.63 -36.31
C ASP A 139 -53.86 9.53 -37.55
N LEU A 140 -52.78 10.29 -37.80
CA LEU A 140 -52.58 11.00 -39.07
C LEU A 140 -52.58 10.04 -40.27
N LYS A 141 -51.88 8.91 -40.16
CA LYS A 141 -51.85 7.87 -41.21
C LYS A 141 -53.24 7.29 -41.48
N LYS A 142 -54.05 7.07 -40.43
CA LYS A 142 -55.46 6.65 -40.56
C LYS A 142 -56.32 7.72 -41.22
N LEU A 143 -56.12 9.01 -40.87
CA LEU A 143 -56.86 10.12 -41.48
C LEU A 143 -56.57 10.21 -42.98
N ARG A 144 -55.30 10.16 -43.38
CA ARG A 144 -54.88 10.19 -44.78
C ARG A 144 -55.53 9.07 -45.59
N ARG A 145 -55.57 7.85 -45.06
CA ARG A 145 -56.26 6.71 -45.69
C ARG A 145 -57.77 6.96 -45.87
N LYS A 146 -58.43 7.62 -44.92
CA LYS A 146 -59.87 7.95 -44.99
C LYS A 146 -60.18 9.10 -45.96
N SER A 147 -59.21 9.98 -46.21
CA SER A 147 -59.35 11.12 -47.12
C SER A 147 -59.13 10.77 -48.59
N GLN A 148 -58.49 9.63 -48.90
CA GLN A 148 -58.22 9.23 -50.28
C GLN A 148 -59.53 9.11 -51.09
N GLY A 149 -59.60 9.83 -52.21
CA GLY A 149 -60.79 9.89 -53.08
C GLY A 149 -61.88 10.88 -52.62
N LYS A 150 -61.69 11.60 -51.50
CA LYS A 150 -62.60 12.62 -50.99
C LYS A 150 -61.83 13.91 -50.68
N HIS A 151 -61.59 14.73 -51.71
CA HIS A 151 -60.99 16.07 -51.52
C HIS A 151 -62.05 17.03 -50.95
N SER A 152 -62.12 17.11 -49.63
CA SER A 152 -62.87 18.14 -48.91
C SER A 152 -61.90 18.97 -48.08
N SER A 153 -62.04 20.30 -48.15
CA SER A 153 -61.29 21.25 -47.32
C SER A 153 -61.32 20.90 -45.81
N LYS A 154 -62.38 20.22 -45.33
CA LYS A 154 -62.48 19.74 -43.95
C LYS A 154 -61.43 18.67 -43.59
N TYR A 155 -61.04 17.80 -44.53
CA TYR A 155 -59.98 16.80 -44.28
C TYR A 155 -58.60 17.43 -44.27
N GLU A 156 -58.38 18.44 -45.13
CA GLU A 156 -57.12 19.18 -45.22
C GLU A 156 -56.84 19.99 -43.94
N ILE A 157 -57.85 20.71 -43.44
CA ILE A 157 -57.74 21.43 -42.14
C ILE A 157 -57.39 20.44 -41.02
N LYS A 158 -58.10 19.31 -40.95
CA LYS A 158 -57.86 18.30 -39.92
C LYS A 158 -56.48 17.63 -40.08
N GLU A 159 -56.00 17.45 -41.29
CA GLU A 159 -54.65 16.94 -41.55
C GLU A 159 -53.59 17.91 -41.04
N ASN A 160 -53.75 19.21 -41.31
CA ASN A 160 -52.87 20.26 -40.81
C ASN A 160 -52.84 20.30 -39.27
N GLU A 161 -53.99 20.17 -38.59
CA GLU A 161 -54.06 20.08 -37.12
C GLU A 161 -53.23 18.89 -36.56
N TYR A 162 -53.31 17.72 -37.21
CA TYR A 162 -52.49 16.57 -36.80
C TYR A 162 -51.00 16.79 -37.07
N VAL A 163 -50.65 17.42 -38.19
CA VAL A 163 -49.25 17.75 -38.52
C VAL A 163 -48.69 18.73 -37.49
N GLU A 164 -49.40 19.80 -37.16
CA GLU A 164 -49.00 20.76 -36.11
C GLU A 164 -48.82 20.07 -34.75
N THR A 165 -49.78 19.21 -34.38
CA THR A 165 -49.70 18.43 -33.13
C THR A 165 -48.47 17.51 -33.09
N ILE A 166 -48.16 16.85 -34.20
CA ILE A 166 -46.98 16.00 -34.33
C ILE A 166 -45.71 16.84 -34.22
N THR A 167 -45.62 17.97 -34.92
CA THR A 167 -44.46 18.86 -34.87
C THR A 167 -44.24 19.41 -33.46
N SER A 168 -45.30 19.79 -32.75
CA SER A 168 -45.23 20.18 -31.33
C SER A 168 -44.71 19.02 -30.47
N ARG A 169 -45.28 17.82 -30.58
CA ARG A 169 -44.83 16.64 -29.81
C ARG A 169 -43.39 16.21 -30.12
N GLN A 170 -42.96 16.34 -31.38
CA GLN A 170 -41.57 16.10 -31.79
C GLN A 170 -40.62 17.09 -31.14
N THR A 171 -40.99 18.37 -31.10
CA THR A 171 -40.20 19.42 -30.45
C THR A 171 -40.11 19.17 -28.95
N ASP A 172 -41.23 18.84 -28.29
CA ASP A 172 -41.26 18.50 -26.86
C ASP A 172 -40.40 17.28 -26.55
N MET A 173 -40.41 16.26 -27.41
CA MET A 173 -39.53 15.08 -27.27
C MET A 173 -38.06 15.45 -27.39
N GLN A 174 -37.69 16.26 -28.39
CA GLN A 174 -36.31 16.71 -28.58
C GLN A 174 -35.81 17.54 -27.40
N ASN A 175 -36.64 18.45 -26.88
CA ASN A 175 -36.32 19.23 -25.68
C ASN A 175 -36.14 18.33 -24.46
N PHE A 176 -37.04 17.36 -24.25
CA PHE A 176 -36.94 16.40 -23.15
C PHE A 176 -35.66 15.57 -23.22
N ILE A 177 -35.27 15.09 -24.39
CA ILE A 177 -34.02 14.33 -24.59
C ILE A 177 -32.80 15.21 -24.32
N ALA A 178 -32.79 16.45 -24.83
CA ALA A 178 -31.69 17.39 -24.62
C ALA A 178 -31.51 17.75 -23.14
N ASP A 179 -32.61 18.08 -22.45
CA ASP A 179 -32.61 18.41 -21.02
C ASP A 179 -32.23 17.19 -20.17
N GLY A 180 -32.76 16.01 -20.51
CA GLY A 180 -32.44 14.76 -19.83
C GLY A 180 -30.95 14.38 -19.96
N CYS A 181 -30.37 14.56 -21.14
CA CYS A 181 -28.94 14.34 -21.36
C CYS A 181 -28.10 15.33 -20.56
N ARG A 182 -28.45 16.61 -20.60
CA ARG A 182 -27.78 17.64 -19.81
C ARG A 182 -27.82 17.31 -18.32
N GLU A 183 -28.98 16.91 -17.79
CA GLU A 183 -29.12 16.61 -16.37
C GLU A 183 -28.35 15.34 -15.98
N ALA A 184 -28.37 14.28 -16.81
CA ALA A 184 -27.59 13.07 -16.55
C ALA A 184 -26.08 13.34 -16.49
N LEU A 185 -25.55 14.14 -17.42
CA LEU A 185 -24.14 14.54 -17.42
C LEU A 185 -23.79 15.42 -16.21
N LEU A 186 -24.71 16.29 -15.79
CA LEU A 186 -24.51 17.09 -14.58
C LEU A 186 -24.56 16.25 -13.32
N GLU A 187 -25.44 15.26 -13.24
CA GLU A 187 -25.47 14.27 -12.16
C GLU A 187 -24.11 13.56 -12.04
N GLU A 188 -23.58 13.02 -13.14
CA GLU A 188 -22.25 12.40 -13.15
C GLU A 188 -21.17 13.39 -12.69
N LYS A 189 -21.13 14.59 -13.27
CA LYS A 189 -20.13 15.62 -12.93
C LYS A 189 -20.18 16.01 -11.45
N ARG A 190 -21.36 16.18 -10.87
CA ARG A 190 -21.53 16.56 -9.44
C ARG A 190 -20.88 15.53 -8.51
N ARG A 191 -20.96 14.24 -8.85
CA ARG A 191 -20.35 13.16 -8.06
C ARG A 191 -18.83 13.19 -8.10
N PHE A 192 -18.25 13.38 -9.28
CA PHE A 192 -16.80 13.57 -9.40
C PHE A 192 -16.33 14.85 -8.71
N CYS A 193 -17.06 15.97 -8.84
CA CYS A 193 -16.73 17.21 -8.12
C CYS A 193 -16.76 17.01 -6.60
N PHE A 194 -17.75 16.30 -6.07
CA PHE A 194 -17.81 15.96 -4.65
C PHE A 194 -16.60 15.12 -4.21
N LEU A 195 -16.23 14.12 -5.00
CA LEU A 195 -15.06 13.28 -4.69
C LEU A 195 -13.76 14.09 -4.66
N VAL A 196 -13.57 14.97 -5.66
CA VAL A 196 -12.42 15.87 -5.75
C VAL A 196 -12.39 16.83 -4.56
N ASP A 197 -13.50 17.48 -4.25
CA ASP A 197 -13.62 18.42 -3.14
C ASP A 197 -13.20 17.78 -1.81
N LYS A 198 -13.71 16.58 -1.51
CA LYS A 198 -13.34 15.82 -0.31
C LYS A 198 -11.85 15.51 -0.24
N HIS A 199 -11.23 15.13 -1.36
CA HIS A 199 -9.79 14.86 -1.40
C HIS A 199 -8.96 16.14 -1.32
N CYS A 200 -9.41 17.26 -1.88
CA CYS A 200 -8.75 18.55 -1.72
C CYS A 200 -8.71 18.99 -0.25
N VAL A 201 -9.82 18.84 0.47
CA VAL A 201 -9.88 19.12 1.92
C VAL A 201 -8.89 18.23 2.69
N PHE A 202 -8.88 16.93 2.40
CA PHE A 202 -7.93 16.01 3.03
C PHE A 202 -6.46 16.35 2.70
N SER A 203 -6.14 16.66 1.45
CA SER A 203 -4.80 17.07 1.05
C SER A 203 -4.34 18.35 1.76
N TYR A 204 -5.23 19.32 1.93
CA TYR A 204 -4.95 20.54 2.69
C TYR A 204 -4.66 20.23 4.17
N GLN A 205 -5.44 19.35 4.79
CA GLN A 205 -5.21 18.90 6.17
C GLN A 205 -3.86 18.19 6.31
N MET A 206 -3.50 17.32 5.35
CA MET A 206 -2.22 16.62 5.36
C MET A 206 -1.03 17.57 5.18
N ALA A 207 -1.16 18.58 4.30
CA ALA A 207 -0.15 19.62 4.16
C ALA A 207 0.06 20.38 5.47
N SER A 208 -1.03 20.78 6.14
CA SER A 208 -0.95 21.43 7.45
C SER A 208 -0.28 20.56 8.51
N PHE A 209 -0.57 19.26 8.54
CA PHE A 209 0.13 18.31 9.40
C PHE A 209 1.65 18.29 9.13
N HIS A 210 2.04 18.19 7.86
CA HIS A 210 3.46 18.16 7.49
C HIS A 210 4.20 19.46 7.86
N ASP A 211 3.55 20.62 7.72
CA ASP A 211 4.11 21.90 8.14
C ASP A 211 4.34 21.94 9.66
N LYS A 212 3.35 21.50 10.46
CA LYS A 212 3.51 21.39 11.91
C LYS A 212 4.61 20.41 12.31
N ALA A 213 4.68 19.25 11.64
CA ALA A 213 5.71 18.24 11.91
C ALA A 213 7.12 18.79 11.62
N LYS A 214 7.27 19.50 10.50
CA LYS A 214 8.51 20.19 10.14
C LYS A 214 8.88 21.23 11.18
N GLU A 215 7.94 22.07 11.62
CA GLU A 215 8.18 23.08 12.64
C GLU A 215 8.66 22.45 13.96
N MET A 216 7.94 21.45 14.47
CA MET A 216 8.30 20.74 15.71
C MET A 216 9.72 20.15 15.67
N LEU A 217 10.10 19.53 14.56
CA LEU A 217 11.43 18.93 14.38
C LEU A 217 12.51 20.00 14.22
N SER A 218 12.26 21.03 13.40
CA SER A 218 13.25 22.06 13.08
C SER A 218 13.64 22.89 14.31
N LEU A 219 12.70 23.12 15.24
CA LEU A 219 12.96 23.84 16.49
C LEU A 219 13.98 23.13 17.40
N LYS A 220 14.11 21.80 17.30
CA LYS A 220 14.91 20.99 18.22
C LYS A 220 16.17 20.40 17.58
N LEU A 221 16.14 20.12 16.28
CA LEU A 221 17.17 19.37 15.58
C LEU A 221 18.58 19.96 15.77
N HIS A 222 18.72 21.28 15.65
CA HIS A 222 20.02 21.93 15.80
C HIS A 222 20.56 21.81 17.23
N SER A 223 19.68 21.95 18.25
CA SER A 223 20.08 21.78 19.65
C SER A 223 20.48 20.35 19.99
N TRP A 224 19.83 19.35 19.38
CA TRP A 224 20.23 17.96 19.56
C TRP A 224 21.59 17.66 18.93
N GLN A 225 21.86 18.19 17.74
CA GLN A 225 23.14 18.02 17.06
C GLN A 225 24.29 18.65 17.83
N ASP A 226 24.10 19.87 18.33
CA ASP A 226 25.11 20.59 19.12
C ASP A 226 25.52 19.82 20.38
N LYS A 227 24.55 19.27 21.11
CA LYS A 227 24.78 18.47 22.33
C LYS A 227 25.44 17.11 22.09
N CYS A 228 25.45 16.63 20.84
CA CYS A 228 26.03 15.34 20.45
C CYS A 228 27.39 15.48 19.73
N SER A 229 27.93 16.69 19.62
CA SER A 229 29.06 17.00 18.74
C SER A 229 30.42 16.48 19.22
N ASP A 230 30.62 16.28 20.53
CA ASP A 230 31.89 15.83 21.10
C ASP A 230 31.71 14.63 22.04
N ALA A 231 32.01 13.44 21.51
CA ALA A 231 31.95 12.18 22.26
C ALA A 231 33.12 11.99 23.26
N THR A 232 34.13 12.87 23.23
CA THR A 232 35.31 12.80 24.11
C THR A 232 35.21 13.68 25.34
N LYS A 233 34.20 14.56 25.38
CA LYS A 233 33.99 15.51 26.47
C LYS A 233 33.54 14.81 27.75
N VAL A 234 34.30 15.02 28.82
CA VAL A 234 33.98 14.55 30.17
C VAL A 234 33.74 15.77 31.07
N PRO A 235 32.69 15.79 31.92
CA PRO A 235 32.44 16.91 32.81
C PRO A 235 33.60 17.16 33.79
N ASP A 236 33.90 18.43 34.05
CA ASP A 236 35.03 18.86 34.91
C ASP A 236 34.99 18.24 36.31
N THR A 237 33.79 18.04 36.86
CA THR A 237 33.61 17.35 38.16
C THR A 237 34.16 15.92 38.13
N VAL A 238 33.99 15.21 37.02
CA VAL A 238 34.53 13.84 36.86
C VAL A 238 36.03 13.89 36.61
N ILE A 239 36.52 14.85 35.82
CA ILE A 239 37.96 15.06 35.59
C ILE A 239 38.68 15.32 36.93
N THR A 240 38.19 16.27 37.72
CA THR A 240 38.77 16.61 39.04
C THR A 240 38.74 15.42 40.02
N MET A 241 37.68 14.60 40.01
CA MET A 241 37.66 13.36 40.80
C MET A 241 38.75 12.37 40.36
N ILE A 242 38.96 12.19 39.05
CA ILE A 242 40.00 11.31 38.53
C ILE A 242 41.41 11.85 38.86
N GLU A 243 41.61 13.16 38.73
CA GLU A 243 42.88 13.81 39.06
C GLU A 243 43.23 13.70 40.54
N SER A 244 42.24 13.81 41.44
CA SER A 244 42.43 13.66 42.90
C SER A 244 42.94 12.28 43.31
N LEU A 245 42.66 11.24 42.52
CA LEU A 245 43.17 9.89 42.72
C LEU A 245 44.60 9.71 42.19
N GLN A 246 45.05 10.58 41.28
CA GLN A 246 46.38 10.53 40.67
C GLN A 246 47.42 11.32 41.46
N THR A 247 47.01 12.21 42.37
CA THR A 247 47.92 12.91 43.29
C THR A 247 48.31 12.03 44.49
N PRO A 248 49.59 11.67 44.68
CA PRO A 248 50.01 10.93 45.86
C PRO A 248 49.84 11.79 47.11
N VAL A 249 49.03 11.32 48.05
CA VAL A 249 48.90 11.94 49.38
C VAL A 249 50.25 11.83 50.08
N SER A 250 51.03 12.91 50.05
CA SER A 250 52.17 13.07 50.96
C SER A 250 51.61 13.27 52.36
N MET A 251 51.48 12.18 53.10
CA MET A 251 51.29 12.20 54.55
C MET A 251 52.54 12.82 55.18
N THR A 252 52.55 14.15 55.36
CA THR A 252 53.55 14.81 56.20
C THR A 252 53.36 14.33 57.63
N SER A 253 54.35 13.59 58.10
CA SER A 253 54.42 12.96 59.41
C SER A 253 54.72 14.02 60.48
N ASP A 254 53.85 14.17 61.47
CA ASP A 254 54.12 14.97 62.67
C ASP A 254 54.95 14.16 63.69
N SER A 255 56.20 14.59 63.86
CA SER A 255 57.04 14.65 65.07
C SER A 255 56.99 13.55 66.17
N SER A 256 58.10 12.80 66.35
CA SER A 256 58.91 12.76 67.60
C SER A 256 60.13 11.80 67.52
N PRO A 257 61.17 11.97 68.38
CA PRO A 257 62.55 11.59 68.04
C PRO A 257 63.17 10.42 68.83
N LEU A 258 64.27 9.91 68.25
CA LEU A 258 65.50 9.38 68.88
C LEU A 258 65.59 7.88 69.26
N MET A 259 66.45 7.15 68.53
CA MET A 259 67.47 6.26 69.11
C MET A 259 68.56 5.96 68.05
N GLU A 260 69.81 6.36 68.34
CA GLU A 260 71.00 6.02 67.55
C GLU A 260 71.55 4.63 67.93
N ARG A 261 72.02 3.83 66.94
CA ARG A 261 73.39 3.27 66.94
C ARG A 261 73.77 2.46 65.67
N PHE A 262 74.77 3.03 64.97
CA PHE A 262 76.00 2.46 64.39
C PHE A 262 76.02 1.36 63.29
N ASN A 263 76.53 1.81 62.12
CA ASN A 263 77.55 1.25 61.21
C ASN A 263 77.36 -0.13 60.53
N SER A 264 77.31 -0.15 59.19
CA SER A 264 78.51 -0.25 58.32
C SER A 264 78.20 -0.68 56.87
N ILE A 265 78.52 0.21 55.91
CA ILE A 265 79.12 -0.01 54.57
C ILE A 265 78.33 -0.76 53.45
N ASN A 266 78.25 -0.02 52.32
CA ASN A 266 78.16 -0.39 50.89
C ASN A 266 76.79 -0.45 50.16
N SER A 267 76.62 0.59 49.34
CA SER A 267 76.38 0.57 47.87
C SER A 267 74.96 0.45 47.33
N ASP A 268 74.61 1.50 46.56
CA ASP A 268 73.62 1.58 45.48
C ASP A 268 72.18 1.14 45.77
N SER A 269 71.40 2.05 46.37
CA SER A 269 69.94 2.02 46.23
C SER A 269 69.55 2.63 44.87
N ALA A 270 69.60 1.80 43.82
CA ALA A 270 68.89 2.09 42.58
C ALA A 270 67.39 2.25 42.89
N MET A 271 66.87 3.48 42.75
CA MET A 271 65.44 3.68 42.61
C MET A 271 64.96 2.84 41.42
N PRO A 272 63.91 2.01 41.56
CA PRO A 272 63.28 1.47 40.36
C PRO A 272 62.72 2.65 39.55
N PRO A 273 62.89 2.66 38.21
CA PRO A 273 62.26 3.68 37.39
C PRO A 273 60.74 3.61 37.60
N PRO A 274 60.02 4.75 37.54
CA PRO A 274 58.57 4.71 37.58
C PRO A 274 58.10 3.85 36.40
N ALA A 275 57.27 2.84 36.70
CA ALA A 275 56.71 1.97 35.68
C ALA A 275 56.05 2.86 34.60
N PRO A 276 56.27 2.57 33.30
CA PRO A 276 55.63 3.36 32.25
C PRO A 276 54.13 3.30 32.46
N MET A 277 53.48 4.48 32.48
CA MET A 277 52.03 4.57 32.51
C MET A 277 51.51 3.87 31.25
N MET A 278 51.14 2.59 31.37
CA MET A 278 50.41 1.92 30.32
C MET A 278 49.08 2.66 30.20
N LYS A 279 48.95 3.48 29.16
CA LYS A 279 47.66 4.06 28.78
C LYS A 279 46.67 2.89 28.73
N ALA A 280 45.59 3.00 29.50
CA ALA A 280 44.56 1.98 29.50
C ALA A 280 44.17 1.66 28.06
N GLN A 281 44.28 0.39 27.66
CA GLN A 281 43.91 -0.02 26.31
C GLN A 281 42.40 0.18 26.17
N ILE A 282 42.03 1.18 25.37
CA ILE A 282 40.63 1.40 24.99
C ILE A 282 40.19 0.16 24.21
N SER A 283 39.02 -0.39 24.54
CA SER A 283 38.49 -1.59 23.88
C SER A 283 38.46 -1.39 22.36
N PRO A 284 38.82 -2.40 21.54
CA PRO A 284 38.65 -2.33 20.09
C PRO A 284 37.22 -2.00 19.65
N LEU A 285 36.22 -2.28 20.51
CA LEU A 285 34.82 -1.93 20.30
C LEU A 285 34.54 -0.42 20.37
N ALA A 286 35.37 0.37 21.06
CA ALA A 286 35.17 1.82 21.17
C ALA A 286 35.29 2.53 19.79
N ASN A 287 36.06 1.94 18.88
CA ASN A 287 36.18 2.43 17.50
C ASN A 287 34.87 2.26 16.70
N MET A 288 33.95 1.36 17.09
CA MET A 288 32.64 1.24 16.42
C MET A 288 31.74 2.47 16.68
N PHE A 289 32.03 3.25 17.72
CA PHE A 289 31.23 4.41 18.13
C PHE A 289 31.90 5.74 17.80
N SER A 290 33.11 5.71 17.24
CA SER A 290 33.86 6.91 16.86
C SER A 290 33.57 7.24 15.39
N GLN A 291 32.97 8.39 15.12
CA GLN A 291 32.78 8.87 13.75
C GLN A 291 34.01 9.66 13.28
N GLU A 292 34.92 9.04 12.53
CA GLU A 292 35.83 9.80 11.67
C GLU A 292 35.10 10.19 10.38
N PRO A 293 35.09 11.48 9.98
CA PRO A 293 34.48 11.88 8.72
C PRO A 293 35.25 11.26 7.54
N PRO A 294 34.57 10.80 6.47
CA PRO A 294 35.25 10.16 5.34
C PRO A 294 36.10 11.19 4.59
N ARG A 295 37.43 11.07 4.70
CA ARG A 295 38.37 11.69 3.76
C ARG A 295 38.48 10.79 2.54
N SER A 296 38.01 11.29 1.40
CA SER A 296 38.26 10.70 0.09
C SER A 296 39.76 10.75 -0.26
N PRO A 297 40.38 9.68 -0.76
CA PRO A 297 41.68 9.77 -1.41
C PRO A 297 41.50 9.82 -2.93
N LEU A 298 41.99 10.91 -3.52
CA LEU A 298 42.30 11.07 -4.93
C LEU A 298 43.72 10.51 -5.17
N SER A 299 43.84 9.58 -6.13
CA SER A 299 44.98 9.30 -7.04
C SER A 299 46.43 9.31 -6.52
N GLN A 300 47.20 8.22 -6.75
CA GLN A 300 48.13 8.07 -7.89
C GLN A 300 49.10 6.87 -7.73
N ASP A 301 49.08 6.02 -8.76
CA ASP A 301 49.96 4.95 -9.31
C ASP A 301 51.34 4.62 -8.68
N THR A 302 51.71 3.32 -8.66
CA THR A 302 52.72 2.69 -9.56
C THR A 302 52.89 1.16 -9.29
N TYR A 303 53.04 0.42 -10.39
CA TYR A 303 53.25 -1.03 -10.61
C TYR A 303 54.33 -1.77 -9.80
N SER A 304 54.08 -3.05 -9.47
CA SER A 304 54.85 -4.22 -9.97
C SER A 304 54.32 -5.58 -9.48
N ASP A 305 54.32 -6.55 -10.39
CA ASP A 305 53.86 -7.95 -10.32
C ASP A 305 54.67 -8.90 -9.41
N GLN A 306 53.99 -10.01 -9.06
CA GLN A 306 54.47 -11.41 -9.09
C GLN A 306 54.68 -12.18 -7.76
N ASP A 307 53.67 -13.01 -7.47
CA ASP A 307 53.71 -14.48 -7.20
C ASP A 307 54.01 -15.08 -5.81
N SER A 308 53.25 -16.16 -5.55
CA SER A 308 53.43 -17.29 -4.63
C SER A 308 53.01 -17.20 -3.14
N LEU A 309 51.81 -17.74 -2.92
CA LEU A 309 51.47 -18.93 -2.08
C LEU A 309 51.87 -19.02 -0.58
N GLU A 310 50.80 -19.28 0.20
CA GLU A 310 50.71 -20.10 1.43
C GLU A 310 51.17 -19.54 2.79
N ASP A 311 50.22 -19.11 3.64
CA ASP A 311 49.49 -19.94 4.62
C ASP A 311 49.10 -19.16 5.90
N ASN A 312 47.87 -19.43 6.34
CA ASN A 312 47.30 -19.36 7.69
C ASN A 312 47.25 -18.08 8.53
N GLY A 313 46.03 -17.77 8.99
CA GLY A 313 45.83 -16.93 10.18
C GLY A 313 44.41 -16.43 10.42
N LEU A 314 43.46 -17.34 10.62
CA LEU A 314 42.07 -17.10 11.02
C LEU A 314 41.90 -16.05 12.14
N SER A 315 40.85 -15.22 12.05
CA SER A 315 39.95 -14.89 13.19
C SER A 315 38.79 -13.96 12.78
N ARG A 316 37.58 -14.52 12.64
CA ARG A 316 36.50 -14.20 13.57
C ARG A 316 35.33 -15.17 13.41
N SER A 317 35.24 -16.05 14.39
CA SER A 317 34.05 -16.83 14.70
C SER A 317 32.92 -15.93 15.19
N THR A 318 31.71 -16.18 14.69
CA THR A 318 30.51 -16.22 15.53
C THR A 318 29.69 -17.42 15.09
N SER A 319 29.93 -18.54 15.76
CA SER A 319 29.02 -19.67 15.81
C SER A 319 28.06 -19.46 16.98
N VAL A 320 26.77 -19.34 16.70
CA VAL A 320 25.71 -19.74 17.63
C VAL A 320 24.79 -20.74 16.91
N SER A 321 25.10 -22.01 17.20
CA SER A 321 24.23 -23.17 17.38
C SER A 321 22.92 -23.28 16.58
N SER A 322 22.87 -24.37 15.81
CA SER A 322 21.70 -25.05 15.26
C SER A 322 20.41 -24.96 16.07
N GLY A 323 19.43 -24.31 15.46
CA GLY A 323 18.01 -24.54 15.68
C GLY A 323 17.35 -24.69 14.31
N MET A 324 16.93 -25.90 14.00
CA MET A 324 16.28 -26.29 12.75
C MET A 324 15.05 -25.41 12.47
N ASN A 325 15.16 -24.44 11.58
CA ASN A 325 14.03 -23.76 10.94
C ASN A 325 14.36 -23.59 9.45
N THR A 326 13.70 -24.36 8.62
CA THR A 326 13.67 -24.24 7.17
C THR A 326 13.06 -22.88 6.79
N ILE A 327 13.88 -21.82 6.77
CA ILE A 327 13.55 -20.61 6.01
C ILE A 327 13.43 -21.08 4.57
N LYS A 328 12.20 -21.19 4.06
CA LYS A 328 11.93 -21.52 2.67
C LYS A 328 12.67 -20.51 1.81
N LYS A 329 13.81 -20.91 1.24
CA LYS A 329 14.50 -20.13 0.23
C LYS A 329 13.48 -19.83 -0.87
N LEU A 330 13.15 -18.56 -1.06
CA LEU A 330 12.23 -18.15 -2.12
C LEU A 330 12.90 -18.47 -3.45
N ARG A 331 12.24 -19.30 -4.24
CA ARG A 331 12.71 -19.74 -5.55
C ARG A 331 11.84 -19.13 -6.62
N VAL A 332 12.46 -18.82 -7.75
CA VAL A 332 11.78 -18.41 -8.96
C VAL A 332 12.20 -19.31 -10.10
N GLN A 333 11.26 -19.57 -11.01
CA GLN A 333 11.51 -20.28 -12.26
C GLN A 333 11.52 -19.27 -13.41
N THR A 334 12.54 -19.33 -14.25
CA THR A 334 12.65 -18.48 -15.44
C THR A 334 11.61 -18.89 -16.48
N ILE A 335 10.99 -17.92 -17.13
CA ILE A 335 9.95 -18.09 -18.17
C ILE A 335 10.39 -17.52 -19.53
N PHE A 336 11.55 -16.85 -19.57
CA PHE A 336 12.22 -16.36 -20.77
C PHE A 336 13.75 -16.43 -20.55
N PRO A 337 14.56 -16.70 -21.59
CA PRO A 337 16.01 -16.72 -21.47
C PRO A 337 16.59 -15.29 -21.35
N HIS A 338 17.68 -15.15 -20.60
CA HIS A 338 18.43 -13.89 -20.43
C HIS A 338 19.93 -14.14 -20.61
N THR A 339 20.60 -13.29 -21.39
CA THR A 339 22.05 -13.39 -21.65
C THR A 339 22.76 -12.10 -21.25
N ALA A 340 23.59 -12.19 -20.21
CA ALA A 340 24.34 -11.08 -19.61
C ALA A 340 25.51 -10.56 -20.46
N GLY A 341 25.84 -11.22 -21.57
CA GLY A 341 27.04 -10.92 -22.36
C GLY A 341 28.31 -10.98 -21.51
N ASN A 342 29.10 -9.91 -21.51
CA ASN A 342 30.36 -9.79 -20.74
C ASN A 342 30.18 -9.10 -19.37
N ASN A 343 28.95 -8.99 -18.86
CA ASN A 343 28.68 -8.27 -17.62
C ASN A 343 28.68 -9.23 -16.41
N GLU A 344 29.69 -9.13 -15.54
CA GLU A 344 29.86 -9.98 -14.36
C GLU A 344 28.81 -9.74 -13.26
N THR A 345 28.07 -8.62 -13.30
CA THR A 345 27.03 -8.31 -12.32
C THR A 345 25.66 -8.89 -12.69
N LEU A 346 25.48 -9.40 -13.91
CA LEU A 346 24.22 -9.90 -14.44
C LEU A 346 24.23 -11.44 -14.51
N LEU A 347 23.09 -12.05 -14.22
CA LEU A 347 22.93 -13.50 -14.26
C LEU A 347 22.39 -13.93 -15.63
N SER A 348 23.10 -14.82 -16.33
CA SER A 348 22.60 -15.47 -17.55
C SER A 348 21.87 -16.76 -17.21
N PHE A 349 20.76 -17.04 -17.90
CA PHE A 349 19.98 -18.27 -17.72
C PHE A 349 19.12 -18.56 -18.94
N ASP A 350 18.76 -19.83 -19.11
CA ASP A 350 17.80 -20.29 -20.11
C ASP A 350 16.37 -20.33 -19.55
N ASP A 351 15.40 -20.63 -20.42
CA ASP A 351 14.00 -20.85 -20.01
C ASP A 351 13.87 -22.09 -19.09
N GLY A 352 13.04 -21.98 -18.05
CA GLY A 352 12.72 -23.06 -17.12
C GLY A 352 13.74 -23.34 -16.01
N GLU A 353 14.79 -22.53 -15.87
CA GLU A 353 15.82 -22.65 -14.83
C GLU A 353 15.36 -22.12 -13.46
N LEU A 354 15.92 -22.68 -12.39
CA LEU A 354 15.59 -22.31 -11.01
C LEU A 354 16.66 -21.41 -10.41
N ILE A 355 16.21 -20.28 -9.86
CA ILE A 355 17.04 -19.29 -9.20
C ILE A 355 16.56 -19.13 -7.76
N THR A 356 17.49 -19.24 -6.82
CA THR A 356 17.24 -18.92 -5.41
C THR A 356 17.45 -17.41 -5.19
N LEU A 357 16.44 -16.73 -4.64
CA LEU A 357 16.55 -15.31 -4.33
C LEU A 357 17.44 -15.09 -3.10
N LEU A 358 18.47 -14.26 -3.27
CA LEU A 358 19.32 -13.78 -2.18
C LEU A 358 18.80 -12.45 -1.62
N ILE A 359 18.18 -11.63 -2.47
CA ILE A 359 17.43 -10.42 -2.09
C ILE A 359 15.97 -10.65 -2.48
N GLN A 360 15.08 -10.63 -1.49
CA GLN A 360 13.65 -10.91 -1.69
C GLN A 360 12.88 -9.73 -2.28
N GLU A 361 13.37 -8.51 -2.08
CA GLU A 361 12.74 -7.29 -2.58
C GLU A 361 13.23 -6.96 -3.99
N GLU A 362 12.28 -6.71 -4.89
CA GLU A 362 12.56 -6.22 -6.24
C GLU A 362 13.00 -4.76 -6.20
N ARG A 363 14.13 -4.44 -6.87
CA ARG A 363 14.60 -3.06 -7.04
C ARG A 363 14.57 -2.69 -8.51
N ASP A 364 13.73 -1.72 -8.86
CA ASP A 364 13.64 -1.14 -10.21
C ASP A 364 13.48 -2.17 -11.34
N GLY A 365 12.73 -3.26 -11.11
CA GLY A 365 12.54 -4.31 -12.11
C GLY A 365 13.56 -5.45 -12.07
N TRP A 366 14.52 -5.42 -11.13
CA TRP A 366 15.59 -6.39 -11.00
C TRP A 366 15.53 -7.18 -9.70
N LEU A 367 15.90 -8.46 -9.77
CA LEU A 367 16.07 -9.38 -8.66
C LEU A 367 17.53 -9.85 -8.60
N TYR A 368 18.01 -10.13 -7.39
CA TYR A 368 19.35 -10.68 -7.19
C TYR A 368 19.26 -12.09 -6.61
N GLY A 369 19.92 -13.04 -7.26
CA GLY A 369 19.81 -14.45 -6.88
C GLY A 369 21.00 -15.28 -7.33
N GLU A 370 20.94 -16.54 -6.93
CA GLU A 370 21.93 -17.58 -7.22
C GLU A 370 21.25 -18.69 -8.04
N MET A 371 21.83 -19.03 -9.19
CA MET A 371 21.34 -20.11 -10.03
C MET A 371 21.64 -21.46 -9.38
N GLU A 372 20.64 -22.33 -9.22
CA GLU A 372 20.84 -23.60 -8.49
C GLU A 372 21.79 -24.58 -9.20
N LYS A 373 21.85 -24.56 -10.53
CA LYS A 373 22.68 -25.51 -11.30
C LYS A 373 24.17 -25.15 -11.30
N THR A 374 24.49 -23.86 -11.38
CA THR A 374 25.86 -23.37 -11.59
C THR A 374 26.43 -22.63 -10.39
N GLY A 375 25.59 -22.22 -9.43
CA GLY A 375 26.00 -21.38 -8.29
C GLY A 375 26.35 -19.94 -8.67
N GLN A 376 26.18 -19.55 -9.95
CA GLN A 376 26.45 -18.17 -10.37
C GLN A 376 25.44 -17.21 -9.76
N LYS A 377 25.95 -16.04 -9.36
CA LYS A 377 25.18 -14.98 -8.72
C LYS A 377 25.17 -13.76 -9.61
N GLY A 378 24.04 -13.07 -9.65
CA GLY A 378 23.90 -11.86 -10.44
C GLY A 378 22.49 -11.30 -10.41
N TRP A 379 22.34 -10.11 -10.98
CA TRP A 379 21.06 -9.47 -11.19
C TRP A 379 20.35 -10.01 -12.43
N PHE A 380 19.04 -10.15 -12.34
CA PHE A 380 18.20 -10.55 -13.47
C PHE A 380 16.84 -9.84 -13.47
N PRO A 381 16.20 -9.68 -14.64
CA PRO A 381 14.90 -9.03 -14.72
C PRO A 381 13.82 -9.83 -14.01
N SER A 382 13.05 -9.20 -13.12
CA SER A 382 11.95 -9.84 -12.40
C SER A 382 10.89 -10.40 -13.36
N SER A 383 10.60 -9.66 -14.43
CA SER A 383 9.62 -10.01 -15.48
C SER A 383 9.96 -11.29 -16.26
N TYR A 384 11.19 -11.80 -16.15
CA TYR A 384 11.63 -13.02 -16.82
C TYR A 384 11.42 -14.26 -15.95
N CYS A 385 10.83 -14.09 -14.76
CA CYS A 385 10.71 -15.13 -13.75
C CYS A 385 9.30 -15.17 -13.14
N ARG A 386 8.90 -16.34 -12.65
CA ARG A 386 7.69 -16.55 -11.86
C ARG A 386 8.02 -17.24 -10.54
N PRO A 387 7.27 -17.01 -9.45
CA PRO A 387 7.48 -17.75 -8.20
C PRO A 387 7.40 -19.26 -8.44
N TYR A 388 8.39 -20.00 -7.93
CA TYR A 388 8.42 -21.46 -8.01
C TYR A 388 7.92 -22.05 -6.70
N THR A 389 6.77 -22.70 -6.75
CA THR A 389 6.26 -23.58 -5.69
C THR A 389 6.51 -25.02 -6.08
N GLU A 390 7.30 -25.72 -5.28
CA GLU A 390 7.61 -27.14 -5.49
C GLU A 390 6.32 -27.98 -5.38
N PRO A 391 6.00 -28.84 -6.37
CA PRO A 391 4.83 -29.70 -6.29
C PRO A 391 5.10 -30.80 -5.25
N VAL A 392 4.44 -30.70 -4.10
CA VAL A 392 4.43 -31.77 -3.11
C VAL A 392 3.66 -32.96 -3.70
N ILE A 393 4.35 -34.05 -4.01
CA ILE A 393 3.70 -35.33 -4.30
C ILE A 393 3.05 -35.78 -2.99
N THR A 394 1.73 -35.69 -2.88
CA THR A 394 1.00 -36.36 -1.81
C THR A 394 -0.29 -36.93 -2.38
N ASN A 395 -0.44 -38.24 -2.17
CA ASN A 395 -1.66 -38.99 -2.41
C ASN A 395 -2.86 -38.27 -1.78
N MET A 396 -3.97 -38.35 -2.50
CA MET A 396 -5.30 -37.80 -2.23
C MET A 396 -5.71 -37.83 -0.75
N VAL A 397 -6.21 -36.70 -0.22
CA VAL A 397 -7.59 -36.53 0.27
C VAL A 397 -7.94 -35.04 0.19
N GLU A 398 -9.03 -34.71 -0.50
CA GLU A 398 -9.66 -33.38 -0.49
C GLU A 398 -10.25 -33.09 0.89
N THR A 399 -9.88 -31.97 1.53
CA THR A 399 -10.86 -31.12 2.22
C THR A 399 -10.33 -29.70 2.36
N THR A 400 -11.20 -28.75 2.05
CA THR A 400 -11.03 -27.31 2.04
C THR A 400 -10.91 -26.68 3.45
N LEU A 401 -10.22 -25.53 3.47
CA LEU A 401 -10.38 -24.34 4.33
C LEU A 401 -9.38 -24.05 5.47
N HIS A 402 -8.93 -22.78 5.42
CA HIS A 402 -8.61 -21.82 6.49
C HIS A 402 -7.26 -21.89 7.24
N SER A 403 -6.33 -21.06 6.76
CA SER A 403 -5.77 -19.85 7.43
C SER A 403 -6.00 -19.68 8.93
N LEU A 404 -4.96 -19.84 9.76
CA LEU A 404 -4.75 -19.23 11.09
C LEU A 404 -3.22 -19.16 11.32
N ASN A 405 -2.58 -17.98 11.40
CA ASN A 405 -2.44 -17.10 12.57
C ASN A 405 -2.21 -17.80 13.92
N VAL A 406 -1.08 -17.44 14.55
CA VAL A 406 -0.52 -18.00 15.79
C VAL A 406 -0.75 -17.03 16.94
N ALA A 407 -1.38 -17.51 18.02
CA ALA A 407 -0.99 -17.21 19.41
C ALA A 407 -1.75 -18.11 20.40
N ASN A 408 -1.00 -19.01 21.06
CA ASN A 408 -1.30 -19.71 22.33
C ASN A 408 -0.64 -18.86 23.46
N LEU A 409 -0.98 -18.80 24.75
CA LEU A 409 -1.63 -19.68 25.75
C LEU A 409 -1.88 -18.82 27.06
N PRO A 410 -2.27 -19.31 28.27
CA PRO A 410 -3.60 -19.10 28.86
C PRO A 410 -3.64 -18.55 30.33
N GLU A 411 -4.89 -18.31 30.81
CA GLU A 411 -5.48 -18.45 32.17
C GLU A 411 -4.73 -18.02 33.45
N GLN A 412 -5.35 -17.16 34.29
CA GLN A 412 -5.95 -17.58 35.59
C GLN A 412 -6.75 -16.48 36.35
N SER A 413 -7.99 -16.84 36.73
CA SER A 413 -8.74 -16.62 37.99
C SER A 413 -9.01 -15.23 38.62
N GLY A 414 -10.32 -15.02 38.89
CA GLY A 414 -10.90 -14.33 40.07
C GLY A 414 -10.92 -12.80 40.01
N GLU A 415 -11.94 -12.04 40.42
CA GLU A 415 -13.15 -12.25 41.22
C GLU A 415 -14.06 -11.01 41.00
N VAL A 416 -15.38 -11.22 41.07
CA VAL A 416 -16.52 -10.31 41.40
C VAL A 416 -16.33 -8.78 41.41
N GLU A 417 -17.22 -8.06 40.72
CA GLU A 417 -18.30 -7.26 41.35
C GLU A 417 -19.27 -6.70 40.29
N ASP A 418 -20.53 -6.60 40.72
CA ASP A 418 -21.77 -6.36 39.99
C ASP A 418 -21.89 -4.96 39.38
N GLU A 419 -22.64 -4.83 38.28
CA GLU A 419 -23.84 -3.96 38.23
C GLU A 419 -24.64 -4.20 36.94
N GLU A 420 -25.95 -4.13 37.13
CA GLU A 420 -27.05 -4.62 36.31
C GLU A 420 -27.40 -3.68 35.15
N ASP A 421 -27.83 -4.22 34.00
CA ASP A 421 -29.06 -3.81 33.31
C ASP A 421 -29.27 -4.66 32.03
N GLU A 422 -30.11 -5.68 32.21
CA GLU A 422 -31.21 -6.18 31.37
C GLU A 422 -31.21 -5.91 29.85
N GLU A 423 -31.12 -6.98 29.04
CA GLU A 423 -32.29 -7.52 28.30
C GLU A 423 -31.94 -8.90 27.69
N GLU A 424 -32.88 -9.85 27.88
CA GLU A 424 -32.74 -11.29 27.64
C GLU A 424 -32.71 -11.72 26.16
N ASP A 425 -32.09 -12.88 25.97
CA ASP A 425 -31.78 -13.55 24.71
C ASP A 425 -32.82 -14.65 24.36
N GLN A 426 -33.03 -14.85 23.06
CA GLN A 426 -33.55 -16.05 22.35
C GLN A 426 -35.07 -16.36 22.29
N PRO A 427 -35.53 -17.26 21.39
CA PRO A 427 -35.27 -17.37 19.94
C PRO A 427 -36.60 -17.54 19.14
N VAL A 428 -36.72 -17.07 17.89
CA VAL A 428 -37.93 -17.35 17.08
C VAL A 428 -37.61 -17.98 15.73
N LEU A 429 -38.12 -19.20 15.59
CA LEU A 429 -38.13 -20.09 14.43
C LEU A 429 -38.93 -19.47 13.25
N LEU A 430 -38.46 -19.73 12.03
CA LEU A 430 -39.15 -19.40 10.78
C LEU A 430 -40.43 -20.24 10.60
N PRO A 431 -41.54 -19.68 10.11
CA PRO A 431 -42.72 -20.47 9.74
C PRO A 431 -42.54 -21.15 8.36
N PRO A 432 -43.21 -22.30 8.13
CA PRO A 432 -43.10 -23.07 6.88
C PRO A 432 -43.93 -22.46 5.73
N PRO A 433 -43.66 -22.84 4.47
CA PRO A 433 -44.42 -22.38 3.31
C PRO A 433 -45.75 -23.13 3.15
N ASP A 434 -46.86 -22.39 3.11
CA ASP A 434 -48.20 -22.93 2.83
C ASP A 434 -48.45 -23.13 1.33
N TYR A 435 -49.06 -24.27 1.00
CA TYR A 435 -49.41 -24.77 -0.33
C TYR A 435 -50.83 -24.34 -0.78
N SER A 436 -50.94 -23.93 -2.05
CA SER A 436 -52.03 -24.16 -3.04
C SER A 436 -53.53 -23.98 -2.71
N ASP A 437 -54.28 -23.30 -3.61
CA ASP A 437 -55.43 -23.95 -4.29
C ASP A 437 -55.88 -23.30 -5.64
N SER A 438 -56.18 -24.19 -6.59
CA SER A 438 -57.24 -24.19 -7.61
C SER A 438 -57.25 -23.33 -8.90
N SER A 439 -56.78 -24.00 -9.97
CA SER A 439 -57.54 -24.51 -11.14
C SER A 439 -58.10 -23.58 -12.25
N ARG A 440 -57.52 -23.72 -13.46
CA ARG A 440 -58.23 -24.04 -14.72
C ARG A 440 -57.26 -24.39 -15.88
N LYS A 441 -57.43 -25.57 -16.48
CA LYS A 441 -56.91 -26.00 -17.81
C LYS A 441 -57.90 -25.57 -18.92
N PRO A 442 -57.50 -25.54 -20.21
CA PRO A 442 -57.59 -26.73 -21.11
C PRO A 442 -56.28 -27.01 -21.92
N SER A 443 -55.75 -28.26 -21.95
CA SER A 443 -55.82 -29.31 -23.04
C SER A 443 -54.96 -29.05 -24.30
N THR A 444 -53.72 -29.59 -24.40
CA THR A 444 -53.19 -30.81 -25.15
C THR A 444 -53.00 -30.64 -26.69
N PRO A 445 -52.10 -31.38 -27.42
CA PRO A 445 -51.04 -32.36 -27.05
C PRO A 445 -49.64 -32.17 -27.74
N SER A 446 -48.70 -33.07 -27.42
CA SER A 446 -47.27 -33.27 -27.84
C SER A 446 -47.05 -33.76 -29.31
N PRO A 447 -45.90 -34.38 -29.71
CA PRO A 447 -44.53 -33.88 -29.94
C PRO A 447 -43.93 -34.25 -31.36
N GLN A 448 -42.71 -33.76 -31.66
CA GLN A 448 -41.68 -34.29 -32.59
C GLN A 448 -42.03 -34.59 -34.08
N ASN A 449 -41.31 -33.97 -35.04
CA ASN A 449 -40.43 -34.70 -35.98
C ASN A 449 -39.66 -33.79 -36.97
N MET A 450 -38.44 -34.27 -37.31
CA MET A 450 -37.53 -33.80 -38.35
C MET A 450 -38.09 -34.05 -39.76
N VAL A 451 -37.89 -33.13 -40.71
CA VAL A 451 -37.55 -33.45 -42.12
C VAL A 451 -36.76 -32.29 -42.74
N SER A 452 -35.66 -32.65 -43.41
CA SER A 452 -34.71 -31.88 -44.20
C SER A 452 -35.28 -31.35 -45.52
N LEU A 453 -34.77 -30.23 -46.05
CA LEU A 453 -34.14 -30.13 -47.40
C LEU A 453 -33.85 -28.68 -47.89
N SER A 454 -32.58 -28.50 -48.24
CA SER A 454 -31.97 -27.81 -49.40
C SER A 454 -32.13 -26.30 -49.67
N ASN A 455 -30.95 -25.68 -49.75
CA ASN A 455 -30.46 -24.64 -50.67
C ASN A 455 -30.76 -23.15 -50.39
N GLY A 456 -29.68 -22.38 -50.19
CA GLY A 456 -29.54 -21.04 -50.77
C GLY A 456 -29.03 -19.92 -49.86
N THR A 457 -27.69 -19.73 -49.85
CA THR A 457 -26.96 -18.44 -49.77
C THR A 457 -26.92 -17.57 -48.49
N SER A 458 -25.68 -17.20 -48.17
CA SER A 458 -25.12 -16.08 -47.37
C SER A 458 -25.35 -16.03 -45.85
N MET A 459 -24.36 -16.54 -45.11
CA MET A 459 -24.10 -16.18 -43.71
C MET A 459 -23.27 -14.88 -43.62
N PRO A 460 -23.54 -13.98 -42.66
CA PRO A 460 -22.79 -12.74 -42.45
C PRO A 460 -21.43 -12.98 -41.74
N PRO A 461 -20.39 -12.17 -42.03
CA PRO A 461 -19.03 -12.40 -41.53
C PRO A 461 -18.85 -11.74 -40.15
N PHE A 462 -19.18 -12.44 -39.06
CA PHE A 462 -18.67 -12.03 -37.74
C PHE A 462 -18.48 -13.17 -36.72
N LEU A 463 -18.59 -14.45 -37.11
CA LEU A 463 -18.38 -15.59 -36.20
C LEU A 463 -17.13 -16.41 -36.53
N GLY A 464 -16.09 -15.74 -37.04
CA GLY A 464 -14.76 -16.30 -37.23
C GLY A 464 -13.72 -15.34 -36.68
N GLY A 465 -13.60 -15.27 -35.35
CA GLY A 465 -12.69 -14.35 -34.68
C GLY A 465 -11.96 -15.04 -33.55
N GLY A 466 -10.83 -15.66 -33.88
CA GLY A 466 -9.80 -15.98 -32.88
C GLY A 466 -9.25 -14.72 -32.24
N ASN A 467 -8.47 -14.88 -31.16
CA ASN A 467 -7.87 -13.80 -30.40
C ASN A 467 -7.22 -12.74 -31.33
N PRO A 468 -7.66 -11.46 -31.31
CA PRO A 468 -7.13 -10.41 -32.17
C PRO A 468 -5.67 -10.05 -31.90
N PHE A 469 -5.06 -10.62 -30.85
CA PHE A 469 -3.64 -10.48 -30.52
C PHE A 469 -2.78 -11.68 -30.95
N ALA A 470 -3.36 -12.75 -31.52
CA ALA A 470 -2.62 -13.97 -31.87
C ALA A 470 -1.54 -13.76 -32.96
N THR A 471 -1.63 -12.68 -33.74
CA THR A 471 -0.67 -12.31 -34.78
C THR A 471 0.23 -11.14 -34.41
N VAL A 472 0.10 -10.58 -33.20
CA VAL A 472 0.97 -9.48 -32.74
C VAL A 472 2.30 -10.06 -32.27
N ARG A 473 3.28 -10.11 -33.17
CA ARG A 473 4.68 -10.36 -32.81
C ARG A 473 5.30 -9.05 -32.36
N LEU A 474 5.40 -8.87 -31.04
CA LEU A 474 6.22 -7.81 -30.45
C LEU A 474 7.68 -8.04 -30.86
N ARG A 475 8.38 -6.97 -31.26
CA ARG A 475 9.83 -7.04 -31.49
C ARG A 475 10.51 -7.43 -30.17
N PRO A 476 11.54 -8.30 -30.17
CA PRO A 476 12.34 -8.54 -28.98
C PRO A 476 12.85 -7.21 -28.43
N THR A 477 12.43 -6.85 -27.23
CA THR A 477 12.94 -5.70 -26.50
C THR A 477 14.23 -6.11 -25.83
N VAL A 478 15.36 -5.55 -26.25
CA VAL A 478 16.62 -5.63 -25.50
C VAL A 478 16.49 -4.66 -24.33
N THR A 479 16.63 -5.18 -23.11
CA THR A 479 16.67 -4.36 -21.90
C THR A 479 17.89 -3.46 -21.93
N ASN A 480 17.72 -2.20 -21.52
CA ASN A 480 18.85 -1.31 -21.34
C ASN A 480 19.54 -1.67 -20.02
N ASP A 481 20.54 -2.54 -20.07
CA ASP A 481 21.25 -3.10 -18.90
C ASP A 481 22.02 -2.05 -18.05
N ARG A 482 21.90 -0.76 -18.39
CA ARG A 482 22.49 0.37 -17.67
C ARG A 482 21.77 0.74 -16.36
N SER A 483 20.58 0.19 -16.11
CA SER A 483 19.81 0.44 -14.88
C SER A 483 19.93 -0.65 -13.82
N ALA A 484 20.73 -1.69 -14.06
CA ALA A 484 21.03 -2.67 -13.03
C ALA A 484 21.81 -2.00 -11.87
N PRO A 485 21.45 -2.27 -10.60
CA PRO A 485 22.19 -1.74 -9.46
C PRO A 485 23.66 -2.17 -9.50
N ILE A 486 24.57 -1.22 -9.33
CA ILE A 486 26.00 -1.49 -9.14
C ILE A 486 26.18 -1.99 -7.70
N ILE A 487 26.94 -3.06 -7.51
CA ILE A 487 27.30 -3.60 -6.19
C ILE A 487 28.27 -2.67 -5.49
#